data_AF-A0A2N0VCL5-F1
#
_entry.id   AF-A0A2N0VCL5-F1
#
_cell.length_a   1.000
_cell.length_b   1.000
_cell.length_c   1.000
_cell.angle_alpha   90.00
_cell.angle_beta   90.00
_cell.angle_gamma   90.00
#
_symmetry.space_group_name_H-M   'P 1'
#
loop_
_entity.id
_entity.type
_entity.pdbx_description
1 polymer ?
#
loop_
_entity_poly.entity_id
_entity_poly.type
_entity_poly.pdbx_seq_one_letter_code
_entity_poly.pdbx_strand_id
1 'polypeptide(L)'
;MIKQSVLAVALLSAISTQAEAITLNADGAWHAFDVDNSVSNSGGLEWIDLDNNALSFDFTLTGSAILRVVDAGFAGDRFRIFNTSSVLGETSAAVNNYPTSVYSDFDLAYANSAYSRGEFLLGAGSYQISGLLIQSALDDTSTELNATVGAVSLTAVPLPAAAGLYAAGAGLLGLVSRRRQSTK
;
A
#
# COMPACT_ATOMS: atom_id res chain seq x y z
N MET A 1 0.84 -39.50 52.97
CA MET A 1 1.10 -40.05 51.63
C MET A 1 0.51 -39.11 50.61
N ILE A 2 1.37 -38.41 49.86
CA ILE A 2 1.04 -37.33 48.93
C ILE A 2 0.82 -37.93 47.54
N LYS A 3 -0.25 -37.53 46.84
CA LYS A 3 -0.35 -37.68 45.38
C LYS A 3 -0.72 -36.31 44.80
N GLN A 4 0.28 -35.61 44.28
CA GLN A 4 0.09 -34.43 43.45
C GLN A 4 0.03 -34.90 41.99
N SER A 5 -1.11 -34.70 41.35
CA SER A 5 -1.29 -34.91 39.92
C SER A 5 -0.84 -33.65 39.19
N VAL A 6 0.26 -33.73 38.43
CA VAL A 6 0.70 -32.67 37.52
C VAL A 6 -0.02 -32.86 36.19
N LEU A 7 -0.85 -31.89 35.80
CA LEU A 7 -1.45 -31.82 34.47
C LEU A 7 -0.53 -30.97 33.58
N ALA A 8 0.07 -31.59 32.57
CA ALA A 8 0.86 -30.88 31.56
C ALA A 8 -0.07 -30.40 30.44
N VAL A 9 -0.12 -29.09 30.20
CA VAL A 9 -0.79 -28.49 29.03
C VAL A 9 0.24 -28.32 27.93
N ALA A 10 0.05 -29.00 26.81
CA ALA A 10 0.85 -28.81 25.60
C ALA A 10 0.27 -27.64 24.81
N LEU A 11 1.04 -26.56 24.64
CA LEU A 11 0.75 -25.47 23.73
C LEU A 11 1.08 -25.94 22.30
N LEU A 12 0.06 -26.15 21.46
CA LEU A 12 0.24 -26.22 20.00
C LEU A 12 0.36 -24.80 19.47
N SER A 13 1.56 -24.38 19.10
CA SER A 13 1.78 -23.18 18.29
C SER A 13 1.32 -23.46 16.86
N ALA A 14 0.21 -22.84 16.47
CA ALA A 14 -0.23 -22.80 15.08
C ALA A 14 0.83 -22.05 14.25
N ILE A 15 1.38 -22.70 13.24
CA ILE A 15 2.26 -22.07 12.25
C ILE A 15 1.31 -21.44 11.22
N SER A 16 1.05 -20.14 11.37
CA SER A 16 0.44 -19.35 10.31
C SER A 16 1.49 -19.13 9.24
N THR A 17 1.26 -19.64 8.03
CA THR A 17 2.02 -19.25 6.84
C THR A 17 1.72 -17.77 6.58
N GLN A 18 2.66 -16.89 6.91
CA GLN A 18 2.54 -15.47 6.60
C GLN A 18 2.73 -15.29 5.09
N ALA A 19 1.83 -14.53 4.47
CA ALA A 19 1.96 -14.09 3.09
C ALA A 19 3.34 -13.44 2.86
N GLU A 20 3.91 -13.62 1.68
CA GLU A 20 5.19 -13.01 1.32
C GLU A 20 4.97 -11.50 1.15
N ALA A 21 5.53 -10.74 2.09
CA ALA A 21 5.44 -9.29 2.05
C ALA A 21 6.55 -8.73 1.16
N ILE A 22 6.17 -8.19 0.00
CA ILE A 22 7.11 -7.41 -0.82
C ILE A 22 7.35 -6.07 -0.11
N THR A 23 8.62 -5.74 0.13
CA THR A 23 8.98 -4.43 0.72
C THR A 23 8.79 -3.33 -0.33
N LEU A 24 7.92 -2.37 -0.01
CA LEU A 24 7.69 -1.19 -0.85
C LEU A 24 8.60 -0.03 -0.37
N ASN A 25 9.57 0.35 -1.20
CA ASN A 25 10.49 1.44 -0.90
C ASN A 25 9.85 2.79 -1.22
N ALA A 26 10.14 3.83 -0.42
CA ALA A 26 9.63 5.18 -0.62
C ALA A 26 10.42 5.99 -1.67
N ASP A 27 10.80 5.36 -2.79
CA ASP A 27 11.66 5.89 -3.86
C ASP A 27 10.89 6.31 -5.13
N GLY A 28 9.59 6.07 -5.17
CA GLY A 28 8.71 6.40 -6.30
C GLY A 28 8.64 5.32 -7.37
N ALA A 29 9.34 4.20 -7.24
CA ALA A 29 9.25 3.09 -8.19
C ALA A 29 7.85 2.46 -8.19
N TRP A 30 7.40 2.00 -9.35
CA TRP A 30 6.16 1.24 -9.51
C TRP A 30 6.38 -0.23 -9.20
N HIS A 31 5.46 -0.80 -8.41
CA HIS A 31 5.38 -2.22 -8.10
C HIS A 31 4.03 -2.73 -8.61
N ALA A 32 4.07 -3.67 -9.55
CA ALA A 32 2.88 -4.20 -10.18
C ALA A 32 2.11 -5.12 -9.22
N PHE A 33 0.82 -5.26 -9.49
CA PHE A 33 -0.03 -6.33 -8.98
C PHE A 33 -0.95 -6.78 -10.12
N ASP A 34 -1.40 -8.03 -10.06
CA ASP A 34 -2.42 -8.55 -10.94
C ASP A 34 -3.73 -8.73 -10.17
N VAL A 35 -4.85 -8.85 -10.89
CA VAL A 35 -6.12 -9.36 -10.38
C VAL A 35 -6.65 -10.30 -11.44
N ASP A 36 -6.93 -11.54 -11.11
CA ASP A 36 -7.60 -12.48 -12.00
C ASP A 36 -8.31 -13.55 -11.16
N ASN A 37 -9.64 -13.55 -11.16
CA ASN A 37 -10.43 -14.47 -10.34
C ASN A 37 -10.35 -15.93 -10.81
N SER A 38 -9.91 -16.18 -12.04
CA SER A 38 -9.80 -17.52 -12.61
C SER A 38 -8.50 -18.22 -12.22
N VAL A 39 -7.47 -17.44 -11.86
CA VAL A 39 -6.16 -17.96 -11.45
C VAL A 39 -5.86 -17.73 -9.96
N SER A 40 -6.48 -16.75 -9.31
CA SER A 40 -6.32 -16.53 -7.87
C SER A 40 -6.60 -17.82 -7.09
N ASN A 41 -5.68 -18.16 -6.17
CA ASN A 41 -5.84 -19.32 -5.31
C ASN A 41 -7.07 -19.22 -4.39
N SER A 42 -7.58 -18.01 -4.14
CA SER A 42 -8.81 -17.78 -3.37
C SER A 42 -10.07 -17.76 -4.25
N GLY A 43 -9.90 -17.60 -5.57
CA GLY A 43 -10.98 -17.32 -6.52
C GLY A 43 -11.58 -15.91 -6.41
N GLY A 44 -10.93 -15.04 -5.64
CA GLY A 44 -11.35 -13.68 -5.38
C GLY A 44 -10.78 -12.66 -6.37
N LEU A 45 -11.01 -11.39 -6.04
CA LEU A 45 -10.61 -10.23 -6.84
C LEU A 45 -9.59 -9.36 -6.10
N GLU A 46 -8.94 -9.93 -5.08
CA GLU A 46 -7.81 -9.30 -4.42
C GLU A 46 -6.63 -9.15 -5.37
N TRP A 47 -5.75 -8.22 -5.05
CA TRP A 47 -4.44 -8.17 -5.68
C TRP A 47 -3.71 -9.48 -5.45
N ILE A 48 -3.11 -10.02 -6.51
CA ILE A 48 -2.31 -11.24 -6.47
C ILE A 48 -0.91 -10.97 -7.04
N ASP A 49 0.05 -11.79 -6.62
CA ASP A 49 1.38 -11.86 -7.22
C ASP A 49 1.43 -12.97 -8.30
N LEU A 50 2.58 -13.12 -8.95
CA LEU A 50 2.84 -14.11 -10.01
C LEU A 50 2.66 -15.58 -9.57
N ASP A 51 2.58 -15.84 -8.26
CA ASP A 51 2.28 -17.15 -7.68
C ASP A 51 0.77 -17.37 -7.40
N ASN A 52 -0.06 -16.40 -7.81
CA ASN A 52 -1.51 -16.35 -7.64
C ASN A 52 -2.00 -16.27 -6.18
N ASN A 53 -1.11 -16.00 -5.23
CA ASN A 53 -1.49 -15.74 -3.85
C ASN A 53 -1.86 -14.27 -3.65
N ALA A 54 -2.70 -14.01 -2.65
CA ALA A 54 -3.05 -12.65 -2.25
C ALA A 54 -1.79 -11.83 -1.90
N LEU A 55 -1.67 -10.67 -2.50
CA LEU A 55 -0.52 -9.77 -2.39
C LEU A 55 -0.79 -8.66 -1.37
N SER A 56 0.17 -8.47 -0.47
CA SER A 56 0.27 -7.29 0.38
C SER A 56 1.69 -6.72 0.37
N PHE A 57 1.77 -5.39 0.52
CA PHE A 57 3.03 -4.67 0.67
C PHE A 57 3.20 -4.23 2.11
N ASP A 58 4.21 -4.76 2.79
CA ASP A 58 4.53 -4.39 4.17
C ASP A 58 5.74 -3.47 4.22
N PHE A 59 5.61 -2.35 4.92
CA PHE A 59 6.67 -1.36 5.06
C PHE A 59 6.49 -0.49 6.31
N THR A 60 7.58 0.19 6.69
CA THR A 60 7.59 1.17 7.78
C THR A 60 8.06 2.52 7.29
N LEU A 61 7.35 3.57 7.70
CA LEU A 61 7.67 4.96 7.39
C LEU A 61 8.19 5.68 8.64
N THR A 62 9.30 6.39 8.49
CA THR A 62 9.86 7.28 9.53
C THR A 62 9.40 8.74 9.35
N GLY A 63 8.77 9.06 8.23
CA GLY A 63 8.21 10.37 7.89
C GLY A 63 7.02 10.21 6.94
N SER A 64 6.46 11.31 6.46
CA SER A 64 5.33 11.23 5.53
C SER A 64 5.74 10.70 4.16
N ALA A 65 4.84 9.97 3.52
CA ALA A 65 4.99 9.51 2.14
C ALA A 65 3.64 9.58 1.41
N ILE A 66 3.66 9.62 0.08
CA ILE A 66 2.48 9.51 -0.76
C ILE A 66 2.48 8.11 -1.36
N LEU A 67 1.43 7.34 -1.05
CA LEU A 67 1.11 6.10 -1.72
C LEU A 67 0.23 6.42 -2.94
N ARG A 68 0.67 5.97 -4.11
CA ARG A 68 -0.06 6.01 -5.36
C ARG A 68 -0.53 4.62 -5.73
N VAL A 69 -1.71 4.55 -6.31
CA VAL A 69 -2.28 3.33 -6.89
C VAL A 69 -2.88 3.69 -8.23
N VAL A 70 -2.65 2.85 -9.25
CA VAL A 70 -3.14 3.09 -10.61
C VAL A 70 -3.62 1.79 -11.27
N ASP A 71 -4.71 1.91 -12.02
CA ASP A 71 -5.17 0.94 -13.00
C ASP A 71 -4.26 0.93 -14.25
N ALA A 72 -4.08 -0.22 -14.89
CA ALA A 72 -3.30 -0.39 -16.10
C ALA A 72 -3.86 -1.51 -16.98
N GLY A 73 -3.21 -1.80 -18.11
CA GLY A 73 -3.83 -2.60 -19.16
C GLY A 73 -4.97 -1.81 -19.81
N PHE A 74 -6.22 -2.22 -19.60
CA PHE A 74 -7.40 -1.48 -20.06
C PHE A 74 -7.89 -0.54 -18.98
N ALA A 75 -8.26 0.68 -19.33
CA ALA A 75 -8.96 1.54 -18.39
C ALA A 75 -10.36 1.00 -18.17
N GLY A 76 -10.80 1.04 -16.92
CA GLY A 76 -12.16 0.65 -16.52
C GLY A 76 -12.21 0.06 -15.13
N ASP A 77 -11.06 -0.32 -14.59
CA ASP A 77 -10.93 -0.92 -13.29
C ASP A 77 -10.94 0.15 -12.19
N ARG A 78 -11.55 -0.19 -11.04
CA ARG A 78 -11.43 0.58 -9.79
C ARG A 78 -11.07 -0.34 -8.66
N PHE A 79 -10.21 0.17 -7.78
CA PHE A 79 -9.71 -0.58 -6.64
C PHE A 79 -10.14 0.05 -5.32
N ARG A 80 -10.42 -0.80 -4.34
CA ARG A 80 -10.46 -0.42 -2.92
C ARG A 80 -9.14 -0.82 -2.28
N ILE A 81 -8.53 0.11 -1.58
CA ILE A 81 -7.23 -0.05 -0.92
C ILE A 81 -7.46 -0.23 0.57
N PHE A 82 -6.74 -1.18 1.15
CA PHE A 82 -6.77 -1.48 2.58
C PHE A 82 -5.39 -1.20 3.19
N ASN A 83 -5.40 -0.73 4.44
CA ASN A 83 -4.28 -0.86 5.34
C ASN A 83 -4.65 -1.87 6.41
N THR A 84 -4.01 -3.04 6.38
CA THR A 84 -4.43 -4.22 7.14
C THR A 84 -5.89 -4.56 6.78
N SER A 85 -6.83 -4.56 7.74
CA SER A 85 -8.26 -4.82 7.48
C SER A 85 -9.10 -3.54 7.33
N SER A 86 -8.50 -2.36 7.48
CA SER A 86 -9.22 -1.08 7.43
C SER A 86 -9.15 -0.48 6.03
N VAL A 87 -10.27 0.04 5.51
CA VAL A 87 -10.29 0.73 4.21
C VAL A 87 -9.51 2.03 4.31
N LEU A 88 -8.49 2.16 3.46
CA LEU A 88 -7.72 3.40 3.29
C LEU A 88 -8.44 4.35 2.32
N GLY A 89 -9.05 3.80 1.27
CA GLY A 89 -9.86 4.54 0.30
C GLY A 89 -10.08 3.76 -0.98
N GLU A 90 -10.51 4.44 -2.04
CA GLU A 90 -10.74 3.86 -3.37
C GLU A 90 -10.01 4.70 -4.42
N THR A 91 -9.67 4.10 -5.56
CA THR A 91 -9.24 4.85 -6.73
C THR A 91 -10.43 5.62 -7.34
N SER A 92 -10.11 6.64 -8.14
CA SER A 92 -11.09 7.46 -8.86
C SER A 92 -12.01 6.64 -9.76
N ALA A 93 -13.04 7.25 -10.32
CA ALA A 93 -13.77 6.61 -11.42
C ALA A 93 -12.84 6.42 -12.63
N ALA A 94 -13.03 5.33 -13.35
CA ALA A 94 -12.39 5.04 -14.64
C ALA A 94 -13.42 5.07 -15.77
N VAL A 95 -12.94 5.29 -17.00
CA VAL A 95 -13.73 5.19 -18.23
C VAL A 95 -13.31 3.93 -18.96
N ASN A 96 -14.28 3.06 -19.26
CA ASN A 96 -14.00 1.85 -20.01
C ASN A 96 -13.44 2.19 -21.41
N ASN A 97 -12.25 1.69 -21.75
CA ASN A 97 -11.58 2.00 -23.02
C ASN A 97 -11.22 0.77 -23.87
N TYR A 98 -11.67 -0.42 -23.46
CA TYR A 98 -11.43 -1.66 -24.18
C TYR A 98 -11.80 -1.50 -25.68
N PRO A 99 -10.98 -2.00 -26.63
CA PRO A 99 -9.76 -2.81 -26.44
C PRO A 99 -8.45 -1.99 -26.43
N THR A 100 -8.49 -0.69 -26.13
CA THR A 100 -7.28 0.15 -26.14
C THR A 100 -6.52 0.01 -24.82
N SER A 101 -5.25 -0.42 -24.88
CA SER A 101 -4.44 -0.72 -23.68
C SER A 101 -3.18 0.13 -23.59
N VAL A 102 -2.76 0.44 -22.36
CA VAL A 102 -1.43 0.97 -22.02
C VAL A 102 -0.48 -0.13 -21.53
N TYR A 103 -0.92 -1.39 -21.52
CA TYR A 103 -0.18 -2.52 -20.97
C TYR A 103 0.32 -2.21 -19.54
N SER A 104 1.62 -2.38 -19.28
CA SER A 104 2.26 -2.08 -17.99
C SER A 104 2.98 -0.73 -17.96
N ASP A 105 2.65 0.21 -18.86
CA ASP A 105 3.16 1.59 -18.80
C ASP A 105 2.38 2.39 -17.74
N PHE A 106 2.76 2.22 -16.48
CA PHE A 106 2.09 2.81 -15.33
C PHE A 106 2.20 4.34 -15.30
N ASP A 107 3.27 4.93 -15.83
CA ASP A 107 3.41 6.37 -15.92
C ASP A 107 2.42 6.96 -16.94
N LEU A 108 2.25 6.30 -18.09
CA LEU A 108 1.25 6.68 -19.09
C LEU A 108 -0.17 6.50 -18.54
N ALA A 109 -0.44 5.39 -17.85
CA ALA A 109 -1.73 5.14 -17.20
C ALA A 109 -2.04 6.24 -16.16
N TYR A 110 -1.06 6.56 -15.30
CA TYR A 110 -1.21 7.56 -14.25
C TYR A 110 -1.43 8.97 -14.78
N ALA A 111 -0.84 9.31 -15.93
CA ALA A 111 -1.04 10.59 -16.60
C ALA A 111 -2.41 10.70 -17.31
N ASN A 112 -3.03 9.58 -17.66
CA ASN A 112 -4.29 9.53 -18.40
C ASN A 112 -5.51 9.55 -17.47
N SER A 113 -6.47 10.46 -17.71
CA SER A 113 -7.68 10.57 -16.89
C SER A 113 -8.71 9.46 -17.09
N ALA A 114 -8.54 8.60 -18.09
CA ALA A 114 -9.41 7.44 -18.31
C ALA A 114 -9.16 6.34 -17.26
N TYR A 115 -7.92 6.17 -16.82
CA TYR A 115 -7.52 5.15 -15.84
C TYR A 115 -7.84 5.61 -14.42
N SER A 116 -8.27 4.69 -13.56
CA SER A 116 -8.47 5.04 -12.15
C SER A 116 -7.13 5.25 -11.45
N ARG A 117 -7.07 6.22 -10.54
CA ARG A 117 -5.91 6.45 -9.69
C ARG A 117 -6.30 6.88 -8.28
N GLY A 118 -5.45 6.58 -7.30
CA GLY A 118 -5.56 7.02 -5.92
C GLY A 118 -4.25 7.60 -5.42
N GLU A 119 -4.33 8.67 -4.64
CA GLU A 119 -3.20 9.25 -3.90
C GLU A 119 -3.56 9.34 -2.42
N PHE A 120 -2.74 8.72 -1.57
CA PHE A 120 -2.98 8.64 -0.13
C PHE A 120 -1.76 9.17 0.61
N LEU A 121 -1.94 10.23 1.41
CA LEU A 121 -0.91 10.74 2.30
C LEU A 121 -0.81 9.82 3.52
N LEU A 122 0.35 9.20 3.68
CA LEU A 122 0.69 8.36 4.83
C LEU A 122 1.61 9.14 5.78
N GLY A 123 1.42 8.93 7.07
CA GLY A 123 2.30 9.44 8.12
C GLY A 123 3.42 8.45 8.43
N ALA A 124 4.23 8.77 9.44
CA ALA A 124 5.12 7.78 10.03
C ALA A 124 4.30 6.64 10.68
N GLY A 125 4.75 5.40 10.53
CA GLY A 125 4.04 4.22 11.02
C GLY A 125 4.37 2.94 10.27
N SER A 126 3.75 1.84 10.68
CA SER A 126 3.81 0.55 9.98
C SER A 126 2.56 0.37 9.14
N TYR A 127 2.74 -0.16 7.93
CA TYR A 127 1.68 -0.33 6.94
C TYR A 127 1.73 -1.74 6.36
N GLN A 128 0.55 -2.28 6.08
CA GLN A 128 0.35 -3.48 5.28
C GLN A 128 -0.72 -3.13 4.25
N ILE A 129 -0.30 -2.85 3.01
CA ILE A 129 -1.19 -2.34 1.96
C ILE A 129 -1.61 -3.49 1.05
N SER A 130 -2.90 -3.63 0.83
CA SER A 130 -3.48 -4.56 -0.14
C SER A 130 -4.66 -3.89 -0.85
N GLY A 131 -5.23 -4.59 -1.83
CA GLY A 131 -6.39 -4.07 -2.53
C GLY A 131 -7.30 -5.14 -3.12
N LEU A 132 -8.45 -4.66 -3.59
CA LEU A 132 -9.54 -5.43 -4.15
C LEU A 132 -10.09 -4.70 -5.37
N LEU A 133 -10.28 -5.39 -6.48
CA LEU A 133 -11.04 -4.88 -7.61
C LEU A 133 -12.51 -4.76 -7.23
N ILE A 134 -13.07 -3.55 -7.31
CA ILE A 134 -14.47 -3.25 -6.96
C ILE A 134 -15.33 -2.87 -8.17
N GLN A 135 -14.69 -2.66 -9.31
CA GLN A 135 -15.29 -2.45 -10.61
C GLN A 135 -14.30 -2.96 -11.64
N SER A 136 -14.74 -3.82 -12.55
CA SER A 136 -13.90 -4.33 -13.65
C SER A 136 -14.09 -3.50 -14.92
N ALA A 137 -13.04 -3.38 -15.73
CA ALA A 137 -13.16 -3.05 -17.14
C ALA A 137 -14.08 -4.07 -17.84
N LEU A 138 -14.79 -3.60 -18.87
CA LEU A 138 -15.74 -4.36 -19.65
C LEU A 138 -15.19 -4.65 -21.05
N ASP A 139 -15.46 -5.84 -21.57
CA ASP A 139 -15.18 -6.17 -22.96
C ASP A 139 -16.20 -5.55 -23.95
N ASP A 140 -16.07 -5.89 -25.24
CA ASP A 140 -16.97 -5.43 -26.31
C ASP A 140 -18.40 -6.02 -26.21
N THR A 141 -18.60 -7.03 -25.36
CA THR A 141 -19.90 -7.62 -25.05
C THR A 141 -20.53 -7.06 -23.77
N SER A 142 -19.88 -6.07 -23.14
CA SER A 142 -20.26 -5.51 -21.82
C SER A 142 -20.13 -6.51 -20.67
N THR A 143 -19.25 -7.51 -20.80
CA THR A 143 -18.93 -8.46 -19.73
C THR A 143 -17.71 -7.99 -18.95
N GLU A 144 -17.74 -8.14 -17.63
CA GLU A 144 -16.58 -7.85 -16.77
C GLU A 144 -15.42 -8.79 -17.08
N LEU A 145 -14.25 -8.22 -17.35
CA LEU A 145 -13.03 -8.98 -17.59
C LEU A 145 -12.58 -9.72 -16.32
N ASN A 146 -12.67 -9.07 -15.16
CA ASN A 146 -12.21 -9.59 -13.86
C ASN A 146 -10.77 -10.14 -13.90
N ALA A 147 -9.98 -9.59 -14.83
CA ALA A 147 -8.60 -9.92 -15.15
C ALA A 147 -7.90 -8.63 -15.57
N THR A 148 -7.06 -8.08 -14.70
CA THR A 148 -6.41 -6.77 -14.89
C THR A 148 -5.05 -6.70 -14.22
N VAL A 149 -4.29 -5.66 -14.55
CA VAL A 149 -2.99 -5.32 -13.96
C VAL A 149 -3.06 -3.90 -13.43
N GLY A 150 -2.41 -3.64 -12.31
CA GLY A 150 -2.22 -2.30 -11.79
C GLY A 150 -0.88 -2.16 -11.12
N ALA A 151 -0.62 -1.00 -10.53
CA ALA A 151 0.60 -0.78 -9.77
C ALA A 151 0.41 0.15 -8.57
N VAL A 152 1.29 -0.03 -7.60
CA VAL A 152 1.48 0.88 -6.47
C VAL A 152 2.84 1.55 -6.52
N SER A 153 2.94 2.78 -6.06
CA SER A 153 4.21 3.49 -5.89
C SER A 153 4.19 4.25 -4.57
N LEU A 154 5.34 4.31 -3.90
CA LEU A 154 5.48 5.02 -2.64
C LEU A 154 6.58 6.06 -2.77
N THR A 155 6.29 7.32 -2.48
CA THR A 155 7.25 8.42 -2.57
C THR A 155 7.35 9.15 -1.25
N ALA A 156 8.55 9.25 -0.66
CA ALA A 156 8.77 10.04 0.55
C ALA A 156 8.45 11.53 0.30
N VAL A 157 7.78 12.18 1.25
CA VAL A 157 7.57 13.63 1.26
C VAL A 157 8.74 14.28 1.99
N PRO A 158 9.61 15.06 1.32
CA PRO A 158 10.73 15.70 1.99
C PRO A 158 10.24 16.65 3.08
N LEU A 159 10.88 16.59 4.25
CA LEU A 159 10.66 17.60 5.28
C LEU A 159 11.06 18.97 4.72
N PRO A 160 10.23 20.02 4.88
CA PRO A 160 10.64 21.36 4.50
C PRO A 160 11.96 21.74 5.18
N ALA A 161 12.91 22.32 4.44
CA ALA A 161 14.20 22.73 5.00
C ALA A 161 14.07 23.65 6.24
N ALA A 162 12.96 24.38 6.34
CA ALA A 162 12.61 25.21 7.48
C ALA A 162 12.47 24.41 8.79
N ALA A 163 12.03 23.15 8.77
CA ALA A 163 11.90 22.32 9.97
C ALA A 163 13.27 22.11 10.66
N GLY A 164 14.32 21.89 9.88
CA GLY A 164 15.69 21.81 10.39
C GLY A 164 16.17 23.13 10.98
N LEU A 165 15.85 24.26 10.34
CA LEU A 165 16.15 25.61 10.84
C LEU A 165 15.42 25.93 12.15
N TYR A 166 14.15 25.55 12.29
CA TYR A 166 13.40 25.73 13.54
C TYR A 166 13.98 24.87 14.66
N ALA A 167 14.31 23.61 14.40
CA ALA A 167 14.94 22.74 15.39
C ALA A 167 16.32 23.27 15.84
N ALA A 168 17.15 23.71 14.88
CA ALA A 168 18.45 24.31 15.16
C ALA A 168 18.32 25.63 15.93
N GLY A 169 17.37 26.50 15.53
CA GLY A 169 17.07 27.76 16.21
C GLY A 169 16.58 27.55 17.64
N ALA A 170 15.65 26.61 17.85
CA ALA A 170 15.17 26.26 19.19
C ALA A 170 16.29 25.67 20.06
N GLY A 171 17.16 24.82 19.50
CA GLY A 171 18.32 24.28 20.18
C GLY A 171 19.30 25.38 20.63
N LEU A 172 19.64 26.32 19.75
CA LEU A 172 20.51 27.45 20.07
C LEU A 172 19.90 28.34 21.16
N LEU A 173 18.61 28.68 21.06
CA LEU A 173 17.91 29.46 22.07
C LEU A 173 17.88 28.75 23.44
N GLY A 174 17.67 27.44 23.45
CA GLY A 174 17.72 26.62 24.67
C GLY A 174 19.11 26.58 25.30
N LEU A 175 20.19 26.51 24.52
CA LEU A 175 21.55 26.55 25.04
C LEU A 175 21.91 27.93 25.64
N VAL A 176 21.48 29.02 24.99
CA VAL A 176 21.71 30.39 25.47
C VAL A 176 20.93 30.67 26.76
N SER A 177 19.68 30.21 26.86
CA SER A 177 18.87 30.39 28.07
C SER A 177 19.43 29.61 29.27
N ARG A 178 19.95 28.40 29.05
CA ARG A 178 20.57 27.58 30.10
C ARG A 178 21.85 28.22 30.67
N ARG A 179 22.67 28.85 29.83
CA ARG A 179 23.89 29.56 30.27
C ARG A 179 23.57 30.76 31.17
N ARG A 180 22.46 31.46 30.93
CA ARG A 180 22.03 32.60 31.75
C ARG A 180 21.54 32.19 33.14
N GLN A 181 20.98 30.99 33.30
CA GLN A 181 20.56 30.47 34.60
C GLN A 181 21.72 29.99 35.48
N SER A 182 22.83 29.55 34.89
CA SER A 182 24.01 29.07 35.64
C SER A 182 24.93 30.18 36.17
N THR A 183 24.66 31.45 35.87
CA THR A 183 25.50 32.61 36.26
C THR A 183 24.85 33.47 37.36
N LYS A 184 23.93 32.89 38.13
CA LYS A 184 23.39 33.46 39.38
C LYS A 184 23.72 32.53 40.54
#